data_AF-A0A921FW87-F1
#
_entry.id   AF-A0A921FW87-F1
#
_cell.length_a   1.000
_cell.length_b   1.000
_cell.length_c   1.000
_cell.angle_alpha   90.00
_cell.angle_beta   90.00
_cell.angle_gamma   90.00
#
_symmetry.space_group_name_H-M   'P 1'
#
loop_
_entity.id
_entity.type
_entity.pdbx_description
1 polymer ?
#
loop_
_entity_poly.entity_id
_entity_poly.type
_entity_poly.pdbx_seq_one_letter_code
_entity_poly.pdbx_strand_id
1 'polypeptide(L)'
;MEYYTGLLDKIRVIKTQPLLVRFTLHTSHEPINCVVANIEIADKLLILEEGKYTISVTGHFNKRNQLVIESMQIRNPDHFTRLMGI
;
A
#
# COMPACT_ATOMS: atom_id res chain seq x y z
N MET A 1 -8.99 6.05 -12.86
CA MET A 1 -8.63 5.27 -11.66
C MET A 1 -7.86 4.09 -12.16
N GLU A 2 -6.63 3.94 -11.70
CA GLU A 2 -5.75 2.85 -12.06
C GLU A 2 -5.91 1.70 -11.05
N TYR A 3 -5.67 0.48 -11.51
CA TYR A 3 -5.69 -0.74 -10.71
C TYR A 3 -4.39 -1.50 -10.89
N TYR A 4 -3.73 -1.82 -9.77
CA TYR A 4 -2.49 -2.58 -9.78
C TYR A 4 -2.50 -3.68 -8.74
N THR A 5 -1.74 -4.74 -9.00
CA THR A 5 -1.49 -5.82 -8.05
C THR A 5 0.00 -6.10 -8.01
N GLY A 6 0.56 -6.24 -6.82
CA GLY A 6 2.00 -6.46 -6.65
C GLY A 6 2.39 -6.72 -5.19
N LEU A 7 3.68 -7.00 -5.00
CA LEU A 7 4.26 -7.23 -3.68
C LEU A 7 4.45 -5.89 -2.94
N LEU A 8 3.96 -5.81 -1.71
CA LEU A 8 4.12 -4.68 -0.82
C LEU A 8 5.53 -4.66 -0.22
N ASP A 9 6.25 -3.55 -0.36
CA ASP A 9 7.62 -3.40 0.14
C ASP A 9 7.94 -1.93 0.50
N LYS A 10 9.03 -1.69 1.24
CA LYS A 10 9.60 -0.35 1.54
C LYS A 10 8.58 0.67 2.12
N ILE A 11 7.73 0.23 3.04
CA ILE A 11 6.76 1.03 3.78
C ILE A 11 7.49 2.03 4.68
N ARG A 12 7.25 3.33 4.47
CA ARG A 12 7.89 4.41 5.25
C ARG A 12 6.90 5.53 5.53
N VAL A 13 6.86 5.98 6.78
CA VAL A 13 6.14 7.22 7.15
C VAL A 13 6.91 8.42 6.61
N ILE A 14 6.26 9.27 5.82
CA ILE A 14 6.81 10.53 5.32
C ILE A 14 6.53 11.66 6.30
N LYS A 15 5.29 11.72 6.82
CA LYS A 15 4.82 12.75 7.73
C LYS A 15 3.79 12.13 8.67
N THR A 16 3.72 12.61 9.91
CA THR A 16 2.77 12.13 10.91
C THR A 16 1.53 13.01 11.04
N GLN A 17 1.58 14.29 10.66
CA GLN A 17 0.45 15.24 10.75
C GLN A 17 0.35 16.16 9.50
N PRO A 18 -0.58 15.90 8.55
CA PRO A 18 -1.39 14.68 8.46
C PRO A 18 -0.52 13.44 8.19
N LEU A 19 -0.99 12.26 8.59
CA LEU A 19 -0.31 10.99 8.33
C LEU A 19 -0.18 10.78 6.83
N LEU A 20 1.06 10.56 6.38
CA LEU A 20 1.38 10.28 4.99
C LEU A 20 2.39 9.14 4.96
N VAL A 21 2.01 8.02 4.38
CA VAL A 21 2.84 6.83 4.24
C VAL A 21 3.17 6.63 2.76
N ARG A 22 4.40 6.23 2.47
CA ARG A 22 4.78 5.71 1.15
C ARG A 22 5.14 4.25 1.23
N PHE A 23 4.99 3.55 0.11
CA PHE A 23 5.51 2.21 -0.08
C PHE A 23 5.85 2.00 -1.57
N THR A 24 6.54 0.92 -1.87
CA THR A 24 6.79 0.46 -3.24
C THR A 24 5.93 -0.77 -3.51
N LEU A 25 5.19 -0.74 -4.61
CA LEU A 25 4.44 -1.89 -5.11
C LEU A 25 5.25 -2.53 -6.25
N HIS A 26 5.83 -3.70 -6.00
CA HIS A 26 6.52 -4.44 -7.06
C HIS A 26 5.51 -5.19 -7.92
N THR A 27 5.23 -4.64 -9.10
CA THR A 27 4.37 -5.29 -10.10
C THR A 27 5.20 -6.21 -11.00
N SER A 28 4.54 -6.96 -11.89
CA SER A 28 5.22 -7.80 -12.88
C SER A 28 6.01 -7.01 -13.94
N HIS A 29 5.74 -5.71 -14.10
CA HIS A 29 6.39 -4.85 -15.09
C HIS A 29 7.46 -3.98 -14.44
N GLU A 30 7.03 -3.07 -13.58
CA GLU A 30 7.93 -2.13 -12.90
C GLU A 30 7.46 -1.84 -11.47
N PRO A 31 8.38 -1.49 -10.56
CA PRO A 31 8.00 -1.03 -9.23
C PRO A 31 7.29 0.33 -9.30
N ILE A 32 6.14 0.44 -8.65
CA ILE A 32 5.35 1.67 -8.57
C ILE A 32 5.55 2.31 -7.20
N ASN A 33 5.82 3.61 -7.17
CA ASN A 33 5.86 4.37 -5.93
C ASN A 33 4.44 4.78 -5.53
N CYS A 34 4.01 4.33 -4.36
CA CYS A 34 2.67 4.56 -3.85
C CYS A 34 2.69 5.51 -2.64
N VAL A 35 1.63 6.29 -2.48
CA VAL A 35 1.42 7.18 -1.33
C VAL A 35 0.00 7.05 -0.80
N VAL A 36 -0.13 7.04 0.52
CA VAL A 36 -1.39 6.85 1.24
C VAL A 36 -1.54 7.98 2.25
N ALA A 37 -2.61 8.75 2.10
CA ALA A 37 -3.03 9.78 3.05
C ALA A 37 -4.29 9.39 3.84
N ASN A 38 -4.98 8.31 3.44
CA ASN A 38 -6.10 7.75 4.18
C ASN A 38 -5.56 6.99 5.41
N ILE A 39 -6.01 7.40 6.60
CA ILE A 39 -5.51 6.86 7.88
C ILE A 39 -5.80 5.37 8.04
N GLU A 40 -6.99 4.91 7.62
CA GLU A 40 -7.39 3.50 7.76
C GLU A 40 -6.53 2.57 6.89
N ILE A 41 -6.18 3.02 5.68
CA ILE A 41 -5.29 2.26 4.79
C ILE A 41 -3.84 2.32 5.32
N ALA A 42 -3.41 3.49 5.80
CA ALA A 42 -2.07 3.68 6.33
C ALA A 42 -1.81 2.81 7.56
N ASP A 43 -2.74 2.76 8.51
CA ASP A 43 -2.61 1.94 9.72
C ASP A 43 -2.52 0.45 9.38
N LYS A 44 -3.33 -0.04 8.43
CA LYS A 44 -3.24 -1.41 7.93
C LYS A 44 -1.87 -1.69 7.30
N LEU A 45 -1.35 -0.79 6.48
CA LEU A 45 -0.04 -0.95 5.84
C LEU A 45 1.09 -1.03 6.87
N LEU A 46 1.06 -0.18 7.90
CA LEU A 46 2.14 -0.08 8.89
C LEU A 46 2.30 -1.33 9.76
N ILE A 47 1.28 -2.20 9.84
CA ILE A 47 1.35 -3.47 10.56
C ILE A 47 1.69 -4.67 9.66
N LEU A 48 1.73 -4.49 8.34
CA LEU A 48 2.09 -5.55 7.40
C LEU A 48 3.61 -5.68 7.26
N GLU A 49 4.05 -6.93 7.14
CA GLU A 49 5.45 -7.26 6.90
C GLU A 49 5.85 -6.96 5.45
N GLU A 50 6.94 -6.21 5.27
CA GLU A 50 7.50 -5.88 3.95
C GLU A 50 7.97 -7.17 3.21
N GLY A 51 7.69 -7.25 1.92
CA GLY A 51 8.14 -8.37 1.08
C GLY A 51 7.35 -9.67 1.23
N LYS A 52 6.25 -9.67 2.01
CA LYS A 52 5.42 -10.87 2.27
C LYS A 52 4.07 -10.84 1.59
N TYR A 53 3.39 -9.68 1.60
CA TYR A 53 2.00 -9.58 1.18
C TYR A 53 1.88 -9.03 -0.24
N THR A 54 1.14 -9.74 -1.09
CA THR A 54 0.67 -9.24 -2.37
C THR A 54 -0.63 -8.49 -2.12
N ILE A 55 -0.68 -7.23 -2.54
CA ILE A 55 -1.86 -6.38 -2.42
C ILE A 55 -2.37 -5.96 -3.79
N SER A 56 -3.67 -5.79 -3.90
CA SER A 56 -4.29 -5.04 -4.99
C SER A 56 -4.70 -3.67 -4.50
N VAL A 57 -4.46 -2.65 -5.32
CA VAL A 57 -4.76 -1.26 -4.98
C VAL A 57 -5.47 -0.57 -6.12
N THR A 58 -6.33 0.39 -5.79
CA THR A 58 -6.86 1.36 -6.75
C THR A 58 -6.41 2.76 -6.37
N GLY A 59 -6.27 3.62 -7.36
CA GLY A 59 -5.89 5.00 -7.12
C GLY A 59 -5.76 5.85 -8.37
N HIS A 60 -5.03 6.95 -8.23
CA HIS A 60 -4.69 7.84 -9.34
C HIS A 60 -3.26 8.36 -9.19
N PHE A 61 -2.60 8.66 -10.32
CA PHE A 61 -1.26 9.25 -10.29
C PHE A 61 -1.33 10.75 -9.98
N ASN A 62 -0.45 11.21 -9.08
CA ASN A 62 -0.26 12.64 -8.84
C ASN A 62 0.77 13.25 -9.82
N LYS A 63 0.99 14.56 -9.74
CA LYS A 63 1.96 15.29 -10.58
C LYS A 63 3.42 14.84 -10.42
N ARG A 64 3.75 14.05 -9.39
CA ARG A 64 5.07 13.48 -9.13
C ARG A 64 5.19 12.02 -9.60
N ASN A 65 4.21 11.54 -10.38
CA ASN A 65 4.12 10.16 -10.84
C ASN A 65 4.11 9.13 -9.70
N GLN A 66 3.47 9.48 -8.58
CA GLN A 66 3.21 8.54 -7.48
C GLN A 66 1.74 8.13 -7.51
N LEU A 67 1.46 6.85 -7.28
CA LEU A 67 0.10 6.34 -7.19
C LEU A 67 -0.48 6.69 -5.81
N VAL A 68 -1.46 7.59 -5.78
CA VAL A 68 -2.22 7.94 -4.58
C VAL A 68 -3.28 6.88 -4.36
N ILE A 69 -3.18 6.14 -3.26
CA ILE A 69 -4.04 4.98 -2.97
C ILE A 69 -5.40 5.42 -2.43
N GLU A 70 -6.46 4.89 -3.03
CA GLU A 70 -7.85 5.10 -2.64
C GLU A 70 -8.48 3.83 -2.03
N SER A 71 -8.04 2.64 -2.45
CA SER A 71 -8.44 1.37 -1.84
C SER A 71 -7.32 0.34 -1.88
N MET A 72 -7.38 -0.64 -0.97
CA MET A 72 -6.40 -1.72 -0.84
C MET A 72 -7.07 -3.02 -0.43
N GLN A 73 -6.64 -4.14 -1.01
CA GLN A 73 -7.04 -5.49 -0.63
C GLN A 73 -5.83 -6.43 -0.58
N ILE A 74 -5.67 -7.18 0.50
CA ILE A 74 -4.66 -8.24 0.63
C ILE A 74 -5.10 -9.46 -0.19
N ARG A 75 -4.22 -9.99 -1.05
CA ARG A 75 -4.53 -11.11 -1.96
C ARG A 75 -4.08 -12.47 -1.44
N ASN A 76 -3.13 -12.48 -0.52
CA ASN A 76 -2.63 -13.68 0.14
C ASN A 76 -2.77 -13.56 1.68
N PRO A 77 -4.02 -13.49 2.21
CA PRO A 77 -4.23 -13.38 3.64
C PRO A 77 -3.72 -14.62 4.36
N ASP A 78 -3.05 -14.41 5.49
CA ASP A 78 -2.50 -15.47 6.34
C ASP A 78 -3.17 -15.49 7.71
N HIS A 79 -2.62 -16.27 8.64
CA HIS A 79 -3.16 -16.33 9.99
C HIS A 79 -3.09 -14.97 10.70
N PHE A 80 -2.02 -14.20 10.48
CA PHE A 80 -1.83 -12.89 11.10
C PHE A 80 -2.85 -11.88 10.61
N THR A 81 -3.05 -11.75 9.29
CA THR A 81 -4.02 -10.77 8.76
C THR A 81 -5.44 -11.08 9.22
N ARG A 82 -5.80 -12.37 9.31
CA ARG A 82 -7.09 -12.82 9.84
C ARG A 82 -7.29 -12.49 11.32
N LEU A 83 -6.27 -12.68 12.16
CA LEU A 83 -6.32 -12.31 13.59
C LEU A 83 -6.51 -10.81 13.79
N MET A 84 -5.88 -10.01 12.93
CA MET A 84 -5.95 -8.54 12.96
C MET A 84 -7.23 -7.99 12.30
N GLY A 85 -8.05 -8.84 11.68
CA GLY A 85 -9.28 -8.43 11.00
C GLY A 85 -9.04 -7.59 9.73
N ILE A 86 -7.91 -7.80 9.05
CA ILE A 86 -7.48 -7.05 7.86
C ILE A 86 -7.25 -7.92 6.63
#